data_AF-A0A8T6SFX1-F1
#
_entry.id   AF-A0A8T6SFX1-F1
#
_cell.length_a   1.000
_cell.length_b   1.000
_cell.length_c   1.000
_cell.angle_alpha   90.00
_cell.angle_beta   90.00
_cell.angle_gamma   90.00
#
_symmetry.space_group_name_H-M   'P 1'
#
loop_
_entity.id
_entity.type
_entity.pdbx_description
1 polymer ?
#
loop_
_entity_poly.entity_id
_entity_poly.type
_entity_poly.pdbx_seq_one_letter_code
_entity_poly.pdbx_strand_id
1 'polypeptide(L)' 'YEVAKEHGTQLIHWLPMGNEIPCCVVMPDASRAEGFTEESCNELRPNEIVQFERFGFVRIDEFNEKLVAYYAHR' A
#
# COMPACT_ATOMS: atom_id res chain seq x y z
N TYR A 1 0.91 19.72 -5.47
CA TYR A 1 2.31 19.36 -5.13
C TYR A 1 3.19 20.60 -5.04
N GLU A 2 3.22 21.49 -6.04
CA GLU A 2 4.15 22.64 -6.07
C GLU A 2 3.99 23.58 -4.88
N VAL A 3 2.77 24.03 -4.57
CA VAL A 3 2.51 24.92 -3.43
C VAL A 3 2.92 24.29 -2.08
N ALA A 4 2.62 23.00 -1.86
CA ALA A 4 3.02 22.31 -0.63
C ALA A 4 4.54 22.16 -0.51
N LYS A 5 5.23 21.98 -1.64
CA LYS A 5 6.70 21.88 -1.70
C LYS A 5 7.37 23.22 -1.42
N GLU A 6 6.81 24.32 -1.94
CA GLU A 6 7.28 25.69 -1.65
C GLU A 6 7.20 26.03 -0.17
N HIS A 7 6.17 25.54 0.52
CA HIS A 7 5.95 25.79 1.95
C HIS A 7 6.64 24.78 2.88
N GLY A 8 7.39 23.81 2.32
CA GLY A 8 8.08 22.78 3.09
C GLY A 8 7.13 21.86 3.88
N THR A 9 5.87 21.75 3.45
CA THR A 9 4.85 21.02 4.20
C THR A 9 5.03 19.51 4.07
N GLN A 10 4.86 18.79 5.16
CA GLN A 10 4.90 17.32 5.14
C GLN A 10 3.71 16.76 4.38
N LEU A 11 4.02 15.89 3.41
CA LEU A 11 3.02 15.18 2.63
C LEU A 11 2.70 13.82 3.26
N ILE A 12 1.42 13.47 3.27
CA ILE A 12 0.89 12.19 3.72
C ILE A 12 0.19 11.48 2.55
N HIS A 13 0.22 10.16 2.51
CA HIS A 13 -0.69 9.38 1.67
C HIS A 13 -2.05 9.28 2.37
N TRP A 14 -3.10 9.08 1.61
CA TRP A 14 -4.47 8.93 2.12
C TRP A 14 -5.30 8.12 1.12
N LEU A 15 -6.42 7.58 1.59
CA LEU A 15 -7.41 6.87 0.77
C LEU A 15 -8.78 7.55 0.92
N PRO A 16 -9.57 7.65 -0.17
CA PRO A 16 -10.95 8.08 -0.07
C PRO A 16 -11.78 7.02 0.67
N MET A 17 -12.68 7.48 1.55
CA MET A 17 -13.58 6.61 2.29
C MET A 17 -14.68 6.03 1.38
N GLY A 18 -15.02 4.77 1.58
CA GLY A 18 -16.09 4.04 0.91
C GLY A 18 -15.63 3.00 -0.11
N ASN A 19 -14.39 3.09 -0.59
CA ASN A 19 -13.81 2.21 -1.61
C ASN A 19 -12.51 1.55 -1.16
N GLU A 20 -12.25 1.55 0.16
CA GLU A 20 -11.09 0.88 0.73
C GLU A 20 -11.20 -0.65 0.67
N ILE A 21 -10.10 -1.30 0.28
CA ILE A 21 -9.96 -2.76 0.32
C ILE A 21 -9.11 -3.12 1.55
N PRO A 22 -9.55 -4.06 2.41
CA PRO A 22 -8.70 -4.59 3.47
C PRO A 22 -7.39 -5.15 2.92
N CYS A 23 -6.28 -4.85 3.57
CA CYS A 23 -4.95 -5.27 3.15
C CYS A 23 -4.07 -5.66 4.34
N CYS A 24 -3.20 -6.64 4.13
CA CYS A 24 -2.18 -7.06 5.07
C CYS A 24 -0.83 -7.14 4.35
N VAL A 25 0.17 -6.45 4.89
CA VAL A 25 1.55 -6.60 4.45
C VAL A 25 2.32 -7.44 5.46
N VAL A 26 2.89 -8.55 5.01
CA VAL A 26 3.83 -9.36 5.78
C VAL A 26 5.21 -8.70 5.71
N MET A 27 5.74 -8.35 6.87
CA MET A 27 7.02 -7.68 7.03
C MET A 27 8.19 -8.69 7.09
N PRO A 28 9.45 -8.27 6.89
CA PRO A 28 10.60 -9.20 6.89
C PRO A 28 10.82 -9.93 8.22
N ASP A 29 10.33 -9.38 9.34
CA ASP A 29 10.37 -9.99 10.66
C ASP A 29 9.17 -10.92 10.94
N ALA A 30 8.43 -11.29 9.88
CA ALA A 30 7.19 -12.06 9.91
C ALA A 30 6.02 -11.40 10.67
N SER A 31 6.15 -10.13 11.08
CA SER A 31 5.01 -9.37 11.58
C SER A 31 4.05 -9.00 10.45
N ARG A 32 2.82 -8.62 10.81
CA ARG A 32 1.76 -8.24 9.87
C ARG A 32 1.34 -6.79 10.10
N ALA A 33 1.46 -5.97 9.07
CA ALA A 33 0.91 -4.62 9.03
C ALA A 33 -0.48 -4.68 8.40
N GLU A 34 -1.51 -4.52 9.21
CA GLU A 34 -2.91 -4.52 8.79
C GLU A 34 -3.35 -3.08 8.41
N GLY A 35 -4.15 -2.95 7.36
CA GLY A 35 -4.62 -1.66 6.88
C GLY A 35 -5.54 -1.78 5.68
N PHE A 36 -5.51 -0.76 4.84
CA PHE A 36 -6.36 -0.63 3.66
C PHE A 36 -5.58 -0.18 2.44
N THR A 37 -6.07 -0.54 1.25
CA THR A 37 -5.55 -0.05 -0.04
C THR A 37 -6.66 0.57 -0.86
N GLU A 38 -6.27 1.28 -1.92
CA GLU A 38 -7.19 1.78 -2.94
C GLU A 38 -7.81 0.65 -3.76
N GLU A 39 -8.99 0.93 -4.32
CA GLU A 39 -9.78 -0.02 -5.12
C GLU A 39 -9.03 -0.57 -6.34
N SER A 40 -8.13 0.24 -6.94
CA SER A 40 -7.33 -0.15 -8.10
C SER A 40 -6.42 -1.35 -7.82
N CYS A 41 -6.12 -1.63 -6.55
CA CYS A 41 -5.36 -2.82 -6.15
C CYS A 41 -6.09 -4.15 -6.46
N ASN A 42 -7.39 -4.14 -6.73
CA ASN A 42 -8.15 -5.30 -7.20
C ASN A 42 -7.65 -5.86 -8.55
N GLU A 43 -7.05 -5.00 -9.38
CA GLU A 43 -6.58 -5.39 -10.72
C GLU A 43 -5.18 -6.01 -10.70
N LEU A 44 -4.49 -5.94 -9.55
CA LEU A 44 -3.14 -6.45 -9.40
C LEU A 44 -3.12 -7.97 -9.40
N ARG A 45 -2.13 -8.55 -10.07
CA ARG A 45 -1.96 -10.00 -10.15
C ARG A 45 -0.93 -10.50 -9.14
N PRO A 46 -1.03 -11.77 -8.71
CA PRO A 46 0.03 -12.42 -7.95
C PRO A 46 1.41 -12.24 -8.59
N ASN A 47 2.41 -11.97 -7.76
CA ASN A 47 3.80 -11.66 -8.10
C ASN A 47 4.07 -10.29 -8.71
N GLU A 48 3.06 -9.43 -8.89
CA GLU A 48 3.32 -8.03 -9.24
C GLU A 48 4.00 -7.30 -8.08
N ILE A 49 4.93 -6.41 -8.42
CA ILE A 49 5.63 -5.56 -7.46
C ILE A 49 5.09 -4.14 -7.64
N VAL A 50 4.52 -3.59 -6.57
CA VAL A 50 3.94 -2.24 -6.54
C VAL A 50 4.56 -1.42 -5.43
N GLN A 51 4.51 -0.10 -5.57
CA GLN A 51 4.96 0.84 -4.55
C GLN A 51 3.76 1.37 -3.78
N PHE A 52 3.70 1.07 -2.48
CA PHE A 52 2.79 1.77 -1.58
C PHE A 52 3.42 3.09 -1.16
N GLU A 53 2.77 4.18 -1.53
CA GLU A 53 3.29 5.54 -1.36
C GLU A 53 3.68 5.83 0.10
N ARG A 54 4.94 6.23 0.30
CA ARG A 54 5.54 6.52 1.62
C ARG A 54 5.58 5.34 2.60
N PHE A 55 5.26 4.12 2.16
CA PHE A 55 5.37 2.89 2.94
C PHE A 55 6.54 2.03 2.43
N GLY A 56 6.55 1.69 1.13
CA GLY A 56 7.60 0.92 0.49
C GLY A 56 7.10 0.07 -0.68
N PHE A 57 8.01 -0.65 -1.32
CA PHE A 57 7.70 -1.65 -2.35
C PHE A 57 7.23 -2.95 -1.71
N VAL A 58 6.20 -3.54 -2.31
CA VAL A 58 5.61 -4.80 -1.89
C VAL A 58 5.38 -5.72 -3.09
N ARG A 59 5.50 -7.03 -2.90
CA ARG A 59 5.08 -8.05 -3.86
C ARG A 59 3.68 -8.55 -3.50
N ILE A 60 2.74 -8.52 -4.44
CA ILE A 60 1.41 -9.09 -4.26
C ILE A 60 1.50 -10.62 -4.22
N ASP A 61 0.90 -11.23 -3.21
CA ASP A 61 0.88 -12.68 -3.04
C ASP A 61 -0.44 -13.28 -3.52
N GLU A 62 -1.53 -12.90 -2.86
CA GLU A 62 -2.87 -13.38 -3.17
C GLU A 62 -3.95 -12.33 -2.87
N PHE A 63 -5.08 -12.48 -3.55
CA PHE A 63 -6.29 -11.72 -3.29
C PHE A 63 -7.39 -12.70 -2.86
N ASN A 64 -7.68 -12.74 -1.57
CA ASN A 64 -8.77 -13.53 -0.99
C ASN A 64 -9.83 -12.58 -0.42
N GLU A 65 -10.12 -12.64 0.89
CA GLU A 65 -10.99 -11.68 1.59
C GLU A 65 -10.32 -10.31 1.79
N LYS A 66 -8.98 -10.29 1.71
CA LYS A 66 -8.12 -9.12 1.78
C LYS A 66 -6.93 -9.29 0.85
N LEU A 67 -6.34 -8.17 0.42
CA LEU A 67 -5.08 -8.18 -0.32
C LEU A 67 -3.94 -8.61 0.62
N VAL A 68 -3.18 -9.63 0.24
CA VAL A 68 -1.97 -10.03 0.97
C VAL A 68 -0.74 -9.69 0.13
N ALA A 69 0.19 -8.95 0.73
CA ALA A 69 1.43 -8.58 0.10
C ALA A 69 2.64 -8.83 1.02
N TYR A 70 3.82 -9.00 0.44
CA TYR A 70 5.08 -9.14 1.17
C TYR A 70 5.93 -7.89 0.97
N TYR A 71 6.40 -7.32 2.07
CA TYR A 71 7.28 -6.16 2.03
C TYR A 71 8.63 -6.52 1.41
N ALA A 72 9.12 -5.68 0.51
CA ALA A 72 10.45 -5.79 -0.07
C ALA A 72 11.43 -4.81 0.58
N HIS A 73 11.30 -3.52 0.28
CA HIS A 73 12.16 -2.44 0.78
C HIS A 73 11.48 -1.08 0.59
N ARG A 74 12.10 0.00 1.09
CA ARG A 74 11.64 1.38 0.94
C ARG A 74 12.72 2.26 0.34
#